data_AF-A0A314KXX5-F1
#
_entry.id   AF-A0A314KXX5-F1
#
_cell.length_a   1.000
_cell.length_b   1.000
_cell.length_c   1.000
_cell.angle_alpha   90.00
_cell.angle_beta   90.00
_cell.angle_gamma   90.00
#
_symmetry.space_group_name_H-M   'P 1'
#
loop_
_entity.id
_entity.type
_entity.pdbx_description
1 polymer ?
#
loop_
_entity_poly.entity_id
_entity_poly.type
_entity_poly.pdbx_seq_one_letter_code
_entity_poly.pdbx_strand_id
1 'polypeptide(L)'
;MSTVDADTSSKISEAITSKGGCFVEAPVSGSKKPAEDGQLVILAAGDKVIYILLFSCLMEQHSYYLWFAAQHGACEKQQALDSY
;
A
#
# COMPACT_ATOMS: atom_id res chain seq x y z
N MET A 1 3.60 5.79 -6.51
CA MET A 1 2.66 5.57 -5.38
C MET A 1 2.16 6.94 -4.96
N SER A 2 0.85 7.17 -5.05
CA SER A 2 0.22 8.46 -4.80
C SER A 2 -0.82 8.28 -3.71
N THR A 3 -0.93 9.26 -2.81
CA THR A 3 -1.97 9.33 -1.78
C THR A 3 -3.30 9.65 -2.46
N VAL A 4 -4.30 8.78 -2.32
CA VAL A 4 -5.63 8.90 -2.93
C VAL A 4 -6.63 8.61 -1.83
N ASP A 5 -7.57 9.51 -1.60
CA ASP A 5 -8.51 9.40 -0.49
C ASP A 5 -9.24 8.03 -0.47
N ALA A 6 -9.58 7.56 0.73
CA ALA A 6 -10.14 6.23 0.96
C ALA A 6 -11.42 5.94 0.14
N ASP A 7 -12.25 6.95 -0.12
CA ASP A 7 -13.48 6.83 -0.92
C ASP A 7 -13.16 6.61 -2.41
N THR A 8 -12.21 7.37 -2.96
CA THR A 8 -11.73 7.21 -4.33
C THR A 8 -11.06 5.85 -4.52
N SER A 9 -10.19 5.50 -3.57
CA SER A 9 -9.49 4.22 -3.48
C SER A 9 -10.46 3.02 -3.48
N SER A 10 -11.53 3.07 -2.68
CA SER A 10 -12.57 2.04 -2.66
C SER A 10 -13.35 1.93 -3.98
N LYS A 11 -13.69 3.06 -4.61
CA LYS A 11 -14.39 3.07 -5.91
C LYS A 11 -13.54 2.51 -7.04
N ILE A 12 -12.24 2.80 -7.03
CA ILE A 12 -11.28 2.24 -7.99
C ILE A 12 -11.15 0.74 -7.77
N SER A 13 -11.08 0.29 -6.51
CA SER A 13 -11.07 -1.13 -6.15
C SER A 13 -12.28 -1.87 -6.71
N GLU A 14 -13.49 -1.35 -6.49
CA GLU A 14 -14.72 -1.94 -7.01
C GLU A 14 -14.75 -1.94 -8.55
N ALA A 15 -14.35 -0.84 -9.19
CA ALA A 15 -14.34 -0.72 -10.64
C ALA A 15 -13.36 -1.70 -11.31
N ILE A 16 -12.19 -1.92 -10.69
CA ILE A 16 -11.17 -2.86 -11.18
C ILE A 16 -11.63 -4.30 -10.93
N THR A 17 -12.14 -4.60 -9.75
CA THR A 17 -12.63 -5.95 -9.38
C THR A 17 -13.82 -6.35 -10.26
N SER A 18 -14.72 -5.42 -10.57
CA SER A 18 -15.86 -5.63 -11.48
C SER A 18 -15.44 -6.00 -12.91
N LYS A 19 -14.21 -5.64 -13.31
CA LYS A 19 -13.61 -6.03 -14.60
C LYS A 19 -12.72 -7.28 -14.50
N GLY A 20 -12.72 -7.97 -13.36
CA GLY A 20 -11.85 -9.13 -13.10
C GLY A 20 -10.39 -8.77 -12.83
N GLY A 21 -10.10 -7.49 -12.58
CA GLY A 21 -8.78 -7.02 -12.19
C GLY A 21 -8.54 -7.12 -10.69
N CYS A 22 -7.31 -6.84 -10.30
CA CYS A 22 -6.82 -6.91 -8.94
C CYS A 22 -6.28 -5.53 -8.53
N PHE A 23 -6.74 -4.97 -7.42
CA PHE A 23 -6.36 -3.65 -6.95
C PHE A 23 -5.75 -3.70 -5.55
N VAL A 24 -4.60 -3.06 -5.40
CA VAL A 24 -3.90 -2.92 -4.12
C VAL A 24 -3.53 -1.46 -3.92
N GLU A 25 -3.80 -0.97 -2.72
CA GLU A 25 -3.29 0.31 -2.25
C GLU A 25 -1.97 0.05 -1.53
N ALA A 26 -0.94 0.79 -1.90
CA ALA A 26 0.38 0.70 -1.28
C ALA A 26 0.93 2.10 -0.95
N PRO A 27 0.30 2.87 -0.05
CA PRO A 27 0.92 4.11 0.41
C PRO A 27 2.28 3.88 1.05
N VAL A 28 3.18 4.84 0.84
CA VAL A 28 4.56 4.80 1.35
C VAL A 28 4.72 5.85 2.43
N SER A 29 5.08 5.43 3.63
CA SER A 29 5.48 6.31 4.73
C SER A 29 6.99 6.35 4.84
N GLY A 30 7.52 7.57 4.81
CA GLY A 30 8.94 7.86 4.97
C GLY A 30 9.38 9.05 4.14
N SER A 31 10.33 9.82 4.67
CA SER A 31 10.93 10.96 3.96
C SER A 31 12.00 10.48 2.97
N LYS A 32 12.65 11.42 2.28
CA LYS A 32 13.64 11.10 1.24
C LYS A 32 14.83 10.25 1.73
N LYS A 33 15.30 10.48 2.97
CA LYS A 33 16.40 9.72 3.56
C LYS A 33 16.07 8.24 3.82
N PRO A 34 14.97 7.92 4.52
CA PRO A 34 14.49 6.53 4.64
C PRO A 34 14.29 5.82 3.30
N ALA A 35 13.94 6.55 2.24
CA ALA A 35 13.85 5.98 0.89
C ALA A 35 15.21 5.56 0.32
N GLU A 36 16.22 6.41 0.47
CA GLU A 36 17.59 6.16 0.01
C GLU A 36 18.26 5.04 0.83
N ASP A 37 17.99 4.97 2.14
CA ASP A 37 18.50 3.93 3.04
C ASP A 37 17.70 2.62 2.98
N GLY A 38 16.62 2.58 2.19
CA GLY A 38 15.83 1.38 2.00
C GLY A 38 15.02 0.96 3.24
N GLN A 39 14.61 1.91 4.06
CA GLN A 39 13.81 1.75 5.29
C GLN A 39 12.43 2.40 5.13
N LEU A 40 11.75 2.17 4.01
CA LEU A 40 10.40 2.67 3.81
C LEU A 40 9.37 1.71 4.40
N VAL A 41 8.32 2.30 4.99
CA VAL A 41 7.13 1.55 5.39
C VAL A 41 6.16 1.59 4.24
N ILE A 42 5.81 0.42 3.71
CA ILE A 42 4.78 0.28 2.69
C ILE A 42 3.57 -0.36 3.36
N LEU A 43 2.47 0.37 3.42
CA LEU A 43 1.21 -0.13 3.94
C LEU A 43 0.45 -0.73 2.75
N ALA A 44 0.26 -2.04 2.70
CA ALA A 44 -0.45 -2.70 1.61
C ALA A 44 -1.87 -3.09 2.04
N ALA A 45 -2.88 -2.58 1.33
CA ALA A 45 -4.27 -2.96 1.52
C ALA A 45 -4.89 -3.54 0.24
N GLY A 46 -5.53 -4.70 0.36
CA GLY A 46 -6.22 -5.35 -0.75
C GLY A 46 -6.09 -6.87 -0.76
N ASP A 47 -6.05 -7.45 -1.96
CA ASP A 47 -6.06 -8.91 -2.13
C ASP A 47 -4.75 -9.55 -1.62
N LYS A 48 -4.88 -10.63 -0.84
CA LYS A 48 -3.73 -11.38 -0.28
C LYS A 48 -2.80 -11.92 -1.36
N VAL A 49 -3.33 -12.26 -2.53
CA VAL A 49 -2.50 -12.77 -3.64
C VAL A 49 -1.54 -11.68 -4.12
N ILE A 50 -2.02 -10.45 -4.26
CA ILE A 50 -1.20 -9.30 -4.66
C ILE A 50 -0.19 -8.96 -3.55
N TYR A 51 -0.58 -9.03 -2.28
CA TYR A 51 0.33 -8.80 -1.15
C TYR A 51 1.55 -9.72 -1.21
N ILE A 52 1.36 -11.01 -1.48
CA ILE A 52 2.45 -11.98 -1.58
C ILE A 52 3.38 -11.67 -2.75
N LEU A 53 2.81 -11.28 -3.91
CA LEU A 53 3.59 -10.85 -5.07
C LEU A 53 4.39 -9.58 -4.79
N LEU A 54 3.77 -8.59 -4.11
CA LEU A 54 4.44 -7.36 -3.70
C LEU A 54 5.59 -7.67 -2.73
N PHE A 55 5.35 -8.52 -1.75
CA PHE A 55 6.33 -8.93 -0.75
C PHE A 55 7.55 -9.56 -1.42
N SER A 56 7.35 -10.48 -2.36
CA SER A 56 8.45 -11.13 -3.09
C SER A 56 9.26 -10.12 -3.91
N CYS A 57 8.61 -9.16 -4.56
CA CYS A 57 9.28 -8.15 -5.40
C CYS A 57 10.03 -7.10 -4.57
N LEU A 58 9.45 -6.67 -3.45
CA LEU A 58 10.02 -5.62 -2.59
C LEU A 58 11.19 -6.13 -1.75
N MET A 59 11.12 -7.36 -1.25
CA MET A 59 12.20 -7.94 -0.44
C MET A 59 13.53 -8.12 -1.19
N GLU A 60 13.51 -8.06 -2.52
CA GLU A 60 14.70 -8.23 -3.36
C GLU A 60 15.56 -6.95 -3.46
N GLN A 61 15.01 -5.77 -3.12
CA GLN A 61 15.67 -4.50 -3.38
C GLN A 61 16.20 -3.82 -2.11
N HIS A 62 15.48 -3.77 -0.97
CA HIS A 62 15.93 -3.19 0.31
C HIS A 62 15.03 -3.65 1.51
N SER A 63 15.33 -3.23 2.76
CA SER A 63 14.58 -3.58 3.99
C SER A 63 13.26 -2.81 4.15
N TYR A 64 12.26 -3.17 3.35
CA TYR A 64 10.92 -2.58 3.47
C TYR A 64 10.07 -3.28 4.53
N TYR A 65 9.33 -2.50 5.32
CA TYR A 65 8.33 -3.03 6.25
C TYR A 65 6.96 -3.03 5.58
N LEU A 66 6.42 -4.22 5.32
CA LEU A 66 5.14 -4.40 4.64
C LEU A 66 4.05 -4.74 5.66
N TRP A 67 3.12 -3.82 5.90
CA TRP A 67 2.00 -4.05 6.81
C TRP A 67 0.72 -4.31 6.02
N PHE A 68 0.05 -5.43 6.28
CA PHE A 68 -1.17 -5.82 5.57
C PHE A 68 -2.42 -5.30 6.28
N ALA A 69 -3.18 -4.45 5.61
CA ALA A 69 -4.52 -4.08 6.04
C ALA A 69 -5.56 -4.77 5.14
N ALA A 70 -6.47 -5.56 5.74
CA ALA A 70 -7.42 -6.36 4.97
C ALA A 70 -8.54 -5.54 4.27
N GLN A 71 -8.68 -4.25 4.58
CA GLN A 71 -9.72 -3.37 4.05
C GLN A 71 -9.11 -2.21 3.27
N HIS A 72 -9.56 -1.98 2.04
CA HIS A 72 -9.23 -0.78 1.25
C HIS A 72 -9.59 0.50 2.05
N GLY A 73 -8.76 1.53 1.98
CA GLY A 73 -8.92 2.77 2.77
C GLY A 73 -8.45 2.70 4.23
N ALA A 74 -8.11 1.53 4.78
CA ALA A 74 -7.48 1.44 6.12
C ALA A 74 -6.03 1.94 6.12
N CYS A 75 -5.34 1.79 4.98
CA CYS A 75 -4.00 2.31 4.74
C CYS A 75 -3.94 3.83 4.90
N GLU A 76 -4.86 4.57 4.27
CA GLU A 76 -4.92 6.05 4.33
C GLU A 76 -5.09 6.55 5.77
N LYS A 77 -5.98 5.89 6.55
CA LYS A 77 -6.22 6.24 7.95
C LYS A 77 -5.00 6.02 8.83
N GLN A 78 -4.26 4.93 8.60
CA GLN A 78 -3.05 4.64 9.36
C GLN A 78 -1.93 5.62 9.01
N GLN A 79 -1.77 5.94 7.72
CA GLN A 79 -0.79 6.93 7.27
C GLN A 79 -1.07 8.34 7.81
N ALA A 80 -2.35 8.72 7.90
CA ALA A 80 -2.77 9.98 8.51
C ALA A 80 -2.48 10.04 10.03
N LEU A 81 -2.54 8.90 10.73
CA LEU A 81 -2.16 8.78 12.15
C LEU A 81 -0.64 8.82 12.34
N ASP A 82 0.13 8.20 11.44
CA ASP A 82 1.60 8.19 11.48
C ASP A 82 2.22 9.55 11.09
N SER A 83 1.40 10.47 10.57
CA SER A 83 1.80 11.83 10.18
C SER A 83 1.63 12.87 11.29
N TYR A 84 1.18 12.47 12.50
CA TYR A 84 0.95 13.34 13.66
C TYR A 84 1.97 13.14 14.78
#